data_AF-A0A934DJZ9-F1
#
_entry.id   AF-A0A934DJZ9-F1
#
_cell.length_a   1.000
_cell.length_b   1.000
_cell.length_c   1.000
_cell.angle_alpha   90.00
_cell.angle_beta   90.00
_cell.angle_gamma   90.00
#
_symmetry.space_group_name_H-M   'P 1'
#
loop_
_entity.id
_entity.type
_entity.pdbx_description
1 polymer ?
#
loop_
_entity_poly.entity_id
_entity_poly.type
_entity_poly.pdbx_seq_one_letter_code
_entity_poly.pdbx_strand_id
1 'polypeptide(L)'
;MSLKNTSLCGYGAKALKRDKYKCKYCGFDGSTFDNWLQMSVDHVIPVSATDTPDHSIDNLVACCKACNSFTSRMDIDPKMSIKEVIAKKKAHVKKRRLEFKKFWDANQTK
;
A
#
# COMPACT_ATOMS: atom_id res chain seq x y z
N MET A 1 23.29 -2.52 -0.29
CA MET A 1 22.02 -2.91 -0.93
C MET A 1 21.76 -1.95 -2.09
N SER A 2 21.52 -2.44 -3.31
CA SER A 2 21.36 -1.58 -4.50
C SER A 2 20.00 -0.87 -4.49
N LEU A 3 19.94 0.41 -4.88
CA LEU A 3 18.68 1.16 -5.04
C LEU A 3 17.71 0.46 -6.00
N LYS A 4 18.25 -0.32 -6.96
CA LYS A 4 17.49 -1.10 -7.94
C LYS A 4 16.59 -2.18 -7.31
N ASN A 5 16.82 -2.55 -6.06
CA ASN A 5 16.05 -3.59 -5.36
C ASN A 5 14.98 -3.01 -4.41
N THR A 6 14.82 -1.69 -4.38
CA THR A 6 13.83 -1.04 -3.50
C THR A 6 12.49 -0.86 -4.19
N SER A 7 11.39 -0.80 -3.44
CA SER A 7 10.07 -0.46 -4.00
C SER A 7 10.00 0.98 -4.52
N LEU A 8 10.84 1.87 -3.99
CA LEU A 8 10.87 3.29 -4.34
C LEU A 8 11.57 3.57 -5.69
N CYS A 9 12.70 2.93 -5.96
CA CYS A 9 13.53 3.18 -7.14
C CYS A 9 13.65 1.99 -8.10
N GLY A 10 13.32 0.79 -7.64
CA GLY A 10 13.44 -0.46 -8.38
C GLY A 10 12.13 -0.88 -9.05
N TYR A 11 11.70 -2.11 -8.77
CA TYR A 11 10.52 -2.72 -9.39
C TYR A 11 9.23 -1.88 -9.23
N GLY A 12 9.10 -1.13 -8.13
CA GLY A 12 7.90 -0.35 -7.82
C GLY A 12 7.85 1.05 -8.45
N ALA A 13 8.94 1.53 -9.05
CA ALA A 13 9.03 2.90 -9.56
C ALA A 13 7.96 3.21 -10.64
N LYS A 14 7.65 2.23 -11.51
CA LYS A 14 6.61 2.38 -12.54
C LYS A 14 5.21 2.53 -11.92
N ALA A 15 4.90 1.78 -10.86
CA ALA A 15 3.61 1.86 -10.17
C ALA A 15 3.44 3.22 -9.48
N LEU A 16 4.49 3.67 -8.77
CA LEU A 16 4.52 4.98 -8.12
C LEU A 16 4.28 6.12 -9.12
N LYS A 17 4.96 6.09 -10.27
CA LYS A 17 4.78 7.09 -11.32
C LYS A 17 3.38 7.04 -11.94
N ARG A 18 2.86 5.84 -12.27
CA ARG A 18 1.49 5.65 -12.81
C ARG A 18 0.43 6.25 -11.90
N ASP A 19 0.58 6.02 -10.60
CA ASP A 19 -0.36 6.46 -9.57
C ASP A 19 -0.07 7.88 -9.05
N LYS A 20 0.78 8.64 -9.74
CA LYS A 20 1.14 10.04 -9.42
C LYS A 20 1.64 10.22 -7.99
N TYR A 21 2.35 9.21 -7.46
CA TYR A 21 2.86 9.19 -6.09
C TYR A 21 1.77 9.38 -5.02
N LYS A 22 0.51 9.04 -5.33
CA LYS A 22 -0.60 9.09 -4.37
C LYS A 22 -0.97 7.70 -3.91
N CYS A 23 -1.09 7.51 -2.59
CA CYS A 23 -1.55 6.25 -2.02
C CYS A 23 -2.95 5.91 -2.53
N LYS A 24 -3.10 4.76 -3.21
CA LYS A 24 -4.37 4.30 -3.78
C LYS A 24 -5.42 3.94 -2.76
N TYR A 25 -5.04 3.82 -1.49
CA TYR A 25 -5.96 3.51 -0.40
C TYR A 25 -6.45 4.73 0.36
N CYS A 26 -5.54 5.60 0.81
CA CYS A 26 -5.87 6.73 1.69
C CYS A 26 -5.66 8.11 1.06
N GLY A 27 -5.07 8.20 -0.13
CA GLY A 27 -4.81 9.47 -0.81
C GLY A 27 -3.58 10.24 -0.31
N PHE A 28 -2.79 9.68 0.60
CA PHE A 28 -1.51 10.29 1.05
C PHE A 28 -0.67 10.72 -0.16
N ASP A 29 -0.20 11.95 -0.13
CA ASP A 29 0.50 12.61 -1.23
C ASP A 29 2.03 12.52 -1.04
N GLY A 30 2.67 11.69 -1.85
CA GLY A 30 4.11 11.44 -1.87
C GLY A 30 4.91 12.37 -2.78
N SER A 31 4.41 13.56 -3.11
CA SER A 31 5.07 14.49 -4.05
C SER A 31 6.26 15.27 -3.48
N THR A 32 6.40 15.37 -2.16
CA THR A 32 7.60 15.93 -1.51
C THR A 32 8.61 14.82 -1.20
N PHE A 33 9.89 15.15 -1.08
CA PHE A 33 10.93 14.14 -0.79
C PHE A 33 10.64 13.33 0.49
N ASP A 34 10.28 14.00 1.59
CA ASP A 34 10.00 13.33 2.85
C ASP A 34 8.75 12.44 2.77
N ASN A 35 7.69 12.90 2.08
CA ASN A 35 6.51 12.08 1.88
C ASN A 35 6.78 10.93 0.89
N TRP A 36 7.59 11.15 -0.14
CA TRP A 36 8.03 10.12 -1.07
C TRP A 36 8.79 9.00 -0.34
N LEU A 37 9.63 9.34 0.64
CA LEU A 37 10.27 8.34 1.52
C LEU A 37 9.27 7.54 2.35
N GLN A 38 8.04 8.01 2.54
CA GLN A 38 6.94 7.27 3.18
C GLN A 38 6.10 6.45 2.21
N MET A 39 6.41 6.48 0.91
CA MET A 39 5.74 5.64 -0.08
C MET A 39 6.29 4.20 -0.09
N SER A 40 5.50 3.31 -0.65
CA SER A 40 5.80 1.91 -0.92
C SER A 40 4.95 1.45 -2.11
N VAL A 41 5.08 0.19 -2.48
CA VAL A 41 4.21 -0.50 -3.43
C VAL A 41 3.61 -1.72 -2.74
N ASP A 42 2.30 -1.91 -2.92
CA ASP A 42 1.55 -3.08 -2.43
C ASP A 42 1.18 -3.97 -3.62
N HIS A 43 1.34 -5.27 -3.42
CA HIS A 43 0.75 -6.31 -4.26
C HIS A 43 -0.73 -6.45 -3.90
N VAL A 44 -1.62 -6.07 -4.82
CA VAL A 44 -3.07 -6.08 -4.60
C VAL A 44 -3.51 -7.49 -4.20
N ILE A 45 -3.18 -8.49 -5.01
CA ILE A 45 -3.16 -9.90 -4.63
C ILE A 45 -1.80 -10.18 -3.96
N PRO A 46 -1.76 -10.48 -2.65
CA PRO A 46 -0.51 -10.70 -1.93
C PRO A 46 0.29 -11.86 -2.50
N VAL A 47 1.62 -11.74 -2.46
CA VAL A 47 2.55 -12.81 -2.86
C VAL A 47 2.29 -14.11 -2.09
N SER A 48 1.84 -14.02 -0.84
CA SER A 48 1.53 -15.17 0.02
C SER A 48 0.19 -15.85 -0.29
N ALA A 49 -0.63 -15.29 -1.18
CA ALA A 49 -1.96 -15.84 -1.51
C ALA A 49 -1.90 -16.94 -2.60
N THR A 50 -0.76 -17.12 -3.26
CA THR A 50 -0.58 -18.05 -4.37
C THR A 50 0.86 -18.56 -4.43
N ASP A 51 1.06 -19.76 -4.96
CA ASP A 51 2.40 -20.32 -5.23
C ASP A 51 3.10 -19.62 -6.41
N THR A 52 2.34 -18.90 -7.24
CA THR A 52 2.82 -18.17 -8.43
C THR A 52 2.47 -16.68 -8.32
N PRO A 53 3.29 -15.88 -7.61
CA PRO A 53 2.98 -14.49 -7.35
C PRO A 53 3.04 -13.63 -8.62
N ASP A 54 2.01 -12.81 -8.83
CA ASP A 54 1.97 -11.86 -9.93
C ASP A 54 2.73 -10.57 -9.56
N HIS A 55 3.86 -10.34 -10.23
CA HIS A 55 4.67 -9.13 -10.12
C HIS A 55 4.41 -8.12 -11.24
N SER A 56 3.38 -8.35 -12.06
CA SER A 56 2.97 -7.43 -13.13
C SER A 56 2.58 -6.08 -12.56
N ILE A 57 2.71 -5.05 -13.40
CA ILE A 57 2.31 -3.68 -13.03
C ILE A 57 0.83 -3.58 -12.66
N ASP A 58 -0.01 -4.49 -13.16
CA ASP A 58 -1.46 -4.50 -12.93
C ASP A 58 -1.82 -4.98 -11.51
N ASN A 59 -0.98 -5.84 -10.92
CA ASN A 59 -1.11 -6.27 -9.53
C ASN A 59 -0.39 -5.35 -8.54
N LEU A 60 0.33 -4.32 -8.99
CA LEU A 60 1.06 -3.39 -8.13
C LEU A 60 0.35 -2.05 -8.04
N VAL A 61 0.26 -1.47 -6.84
CA VAL A 61 -0.29 -0.12 -6.63
C VAL A 61 0.58 0.72 -5.70
N ALA A 62 0.62 2.03 -5.94
CA ALA A 62 1.25 2.96 -5.01
C ALA A 62 0.49 3.03 -3.68
N CYS A 63 1.20 2.92 -2.56
CA CYS A 63 0.63 3.03 -1.23
C CYS A 63 1.61 3.74 -0.28
N CYS A 64 1.13 4.31 0.83
CA CYS A 64 2.05 4.72 1.90
C CYS A 64 2.41 3.52 2.78
N LYS A 65 3.58 3.58 3.44
CA LYS A 65 4.08 2.52 4.33
C LYS A 65 3.07 2.07 5.38
N ALA A 66 2.32 3.01 5.96
CA ALA A 66 1.28 2.70 6.94
C ALA A 66 0.16 1.83 6.33
N CYS A 67 -0.36 2.22 5.17
CA CYS A 67 -1.40 1.45 4.49
C CYS A 67 -0.89 0.09 4.03
N ASN A 68 0.33 0.01 3.50
CA ASN A 68 0.99 -1.25 3.15
C ASN A 68 1.04 -2.20 4.36
N SER A 69 1.38 -1.68 5.55
CA SER A 69 1.41 -2.46 6.77
C SER A 69 0.02 -2.91 7.24
N PHE A 70 -1.04 -2.17 6.93
CA PHE A 70 -2.41 -2.57 7.24
C PHE A 70 -2.89 -3.69 6.32
N THR A 71 -2.51 -3.64 5.04
CA THR A 71 -3.00 -4.57 4.01
C THR A 71 -2.15 -5.83 3.88
N SER A 72 -0.88 -5.81 4.30
CA SER A 72 0.07 -6.93 4.10
C SER A 72 -0.31 -8.23 4.81
N ARG A 73 -1.20 -8.18 5.80
CA ARG A 73 -1.68 -9.35 6.56
C ARG A 73 -3.13 -9.73 6.26
N MET A 74 -3.74 -9.09 5.26
CA MET A 74 -5.10 -9.43 4.89
C MET A 74 -5.13 -10.76 4.15
N ASP A 75 -6.07 -11.61 4.55
CA ASP A 75 -6.41 -12.82 3.81
C ASP A 75 -7.28 -12.44 2.60
N ILE A 76 -6.73 -12.71 1.41
CA ILE A 76 -7.30 -12.34 0.10
C ILE A 76 -7.37 -13.61 -0.73
N ASP A 77 -8.57 -13.95 -1.19
CA ASP A 77 -8.75 -15.02 -2.17
C ASP A 77 -8.12 -14.57 -3.50
N PRO A 78 -7.12 -15.31 -4.03
CA PRO A 78 -6.44 -14.95 -5.27
C PRO A 78 -7.37 -14.96 -6.50
N LYS A 79 -8.57 -15.55 -6.41
CA LYS A 79 -9.56 -15.55 -7.50
C LYS A 79 -10.37 -14.25 -7.59
N MET A 80 -10.30 -13.39 -6.59
CA MET A 80 -10.98 -12.09 -6.62
C MET A 80 -10.38 -11.16 -7.67
N SER A 81 -11.19 -10.30 -8.28
CA SER A 81 -10.67 -9.30 -9.20
C SER A 81 -9.85 -8.23 -8.46
N ILE A 82 -8.84 -7.66 -9.13
CA ILE A 82 -8.01 -6.55 -8.62
C ILE A 82 -8.87 -5.41 -8.08
N LYS A 83 -9.97 -5.07 -8.77
CA LYS A 83 -10.87 -3.99 -8.38
C LYS A 83 -11.58 -4.28 -7.05
N GLU A 84 -12.07 -5.51 -6.87
CA GLU A 84 -12.73 -5.93 -5.63
C GLU A 84 -11.73 -5.96 -4.46
N VAL A 85 -10.52 -6.46 -4.70
CA VAL A 85 -9.48 -6.49 -3.66
C VAL A 85 -9.05 -5.08 -3.26
N ILE A 86 -8.90 -4.15 -4.21
CA ILE A 86 -8.65 -2.74 -3.90
C ILE A 86 -9.78 -2.16 -3.04
N ALA A 87 -11.05 -2.46 -3.36
CA ALA A 87 -12.18 -1.99 -2.56
C ALA A 87 -12.15 -2.56 -1.13
N LYS A 88 -11.88 -3.87 -0.99
CA LYS A 88 -11.72 -4.54 0.32
C LYS A 88 -10.57 -3.94 1.13
N LYS A 89 -9.41 -3.72 0.51
CA LYS A 89 -8.24 -3.08 1.13
C LYS A 89 -8.53 -1.62 1.53
N LYS A 90 -9.24 -0.84 0.71
CA LYS A 90 -9.69 0.52 1.07
C LYS A 90 -10.57 0.54 2.31
N ALA A 91 -11.56 -0.36 2.38
CA ALA A 91 -12.43 -0.48 3.55
C ALA A 91 -11.64 -0.84 4.82
N HIS A 92 -10.72 -1.81 4.70
CA HIS A 92 -9.84 -2.20 5.80
C HIS A 92 -8.93 -1.04 6.26
N VAL A 93 -8.28 -0.34 5.32
CA VAL A 93 -7.44 0.84 5.61
C VAL A 93 -8.25 1.93 6.32
N LYS A 94 -9.48 2.22 5.87
CA LYS A 94 -10.35 3.21 6.51
C LYS A 94 -10.63 2.83 7.98
N LYS A 95 -10.97 1.57 8.23
CA LYS A 95 -11.19 1.04 9.60
C LYS A 95 -9.95 1.18 10.47
N ARG A 96 -8.80 0.68 9.99
CA ARG A 96 -7.54 0.74 10.75
C ARG A 96 -7.12 2.18 11.04
N ARG A 97 -7.18 3.08 10.06
CA ARG A 97 -6.84 4.51 10.29
C ARG A 97 -7.71 5.15 11.36
N LEU A 98 -9.01 4.83 11.40
CA LEU A 98 -9.90 5.33 12.45
C LEU A 98 -9.51 4.78 13.84
N GLU A 99 -9.19 3.49 13.95
CA GLU A 99 -8.73 2.87 15.19
C GLU A 99 -7.42 3.51 15.69
N PHE A 100 -6.44 3.69 14.81
CA PHE A 100 -5.19 4.38 15.16
C PHE A 100 -5.41 5.85 15.51
N LYS A 101 -6.31 6.56 14.84
CA LYS A 101 -6.64 7.95 15.18
C LYS A 101 -7.25 8.06 16.56
N LYS A 102 -8.21 7.18 16.89
CA LYS A 102 -8.81 7.11 18.23
C LYS A 102 -7.77 6.83 19.31
N PHE A 103 -6.87 5.86 19.06
CA PHE A 103 -5.78 5.56 19.98
C PHE A 103 -4.84 6.76 20.15
N TRP A 104 -4.42 7.38 19.05
CA TRP A 104 -3.55 8.57 19.08
C TRP A 104 -4.18 9.70 19.90
N ASP A 105 -5.44 10.04 19.63
CA ASP A 105 -6.16 11.12 20.32
C ASP A 105 -6.31 10.88 21.82
N ALA A 106 -6.53 9.62 22.24
CA ALA A 106 -6.63 9.25 23.65
C ALA A 106 -5.27 9.26 24.38
N ASN A 107 -4.16 9.24 23.64
CA ASN A 107 -2.80 9.12 24.19
C ASN A 107 -1.90 10.32 23.82
N GLN A 108 -2.47 11.42 23.31
CA GLN A 108 -1.74 12.69 23.25
C GLN A 108 -1.51 13.16 24.69
N THR A 109 -0.26 13.11 25.16
CA THR A 109 0.15 13.86 26.35
C THR A 109 -0.11 15.34 26.07
N LYS A 110 -0.94 15.98 26.90
CA LYS A 110 -1.03 17.44 26.94
C LYS A 110 0.30 18.02 27.38
#